data_AF-A0A2M6YZ93-F1
#
_entry.id   AF-A0A2M6YZ93-F1
#
_cell.length_a   1.000
_cell.length_b   1.000
_cell.length_c   1.000
_cell.angle_alpha   90.00
_cell.angle_beta   90.00
_cell.angle_gamma   90.00
#
_symmetry.space_group_name_H-M   'P 1'
#
loop_
_entity.id
_entity.type
_entity.pdbx_description
1 polymer ?
#
loop_
_entity_poly.entity_id
_entity_poly.type
_entity_poly.pdbx_seq_one_letter_code
_entity_poly.pdbx_strand_id
1 'polypeptide(L)'
;MKRRILIPLLIASAMAAGALHALPRKPASDRDSILFRAERILVEIRESYHRFSLGRNARDIILPDFLRDALELQAMIRDDRFETVRAIVTDEELVDLIYWQAMAVSDGDVRRGLLVMTLAVMDHWKLGLRLRPFGILRLPLTLESEDEFRVRASRLPRNLFGDTPSDAYGDRDKLQHFFGSAYLTEGPGGKTFADATGEFVEWGESAFVVGGVNDVRDVAANRRGQAFARALTANPDARPSDFLGGDLKQSP
;
A
#
# COMPACT_ATOMS: atom_id res chain seq x y z
N MET A 1 -13.34 -27.66 51.20
CA MET A 1 -12.21 -27.58 50.25
C MET A 1 -12.76 -27.47 48.82
N LYS A 2 -12.82 -26.27 48.25
CA LYS A 2 -13.10 -26.04 46.82
C LYS A 2 -12.00 -25.12 46.30
N ARG A 3 -11.14 -25.64 45.42
CA ARG A 3 -10.04 -24.89 44.81
C ARG A 3 -10.62 -23.89 43.80
N ARG A 4 -10.37 -22.60 44.04
CA ARG A 4 -10.46 -21.55 43.03
C ARG A 4 -9.27 -21.71 42.09
N ILE A 5 -9.52 -21.89 40.80
CA ILE A 5 -8.50 -21.76 39.76
C ILE A 5 -8.42 -20.27 39.45
N LEU A 6 -7.38 -19.61 40.00
CA LEU A 6 -6.88 -18.34 39.51
C LEU A 6 -6.22 -18.61 38.15
N ILE A 7 -6.65 -17.90 37.11
CA ILE A 7 -5.90 -17.76 35.87
C ILE A 7 -5.01 -16.52 36.05
N PRO A 8 -3.67 -16.62 36.01
CA PRO A 8 -2.80 -15.46 36.00
C PRO A 8 -2.58 -14.97 34.55
N LEU A 9 -2.71 -13.65 34.40
CA LEU A 9 -1.76 -12.75 33.76
C LEU A 9 -1.00 -13.28 32.51
N LEU A 10 -1.34 -12.74 31.34
CA LEU A 10 -0.44 -12.65 30.19
C LEU A 10 -0.42 -11.21 29.69
N ILE A 11 0.36 -10.39 30.40
CA ILE A 11 1.00 -9.18 29.87
C ILE A 11 2.38 -9.64 29.40
N ALA A 12 2.58 -9.78 28.09
CA ALA A 12 3.92 -9.76 27.46
C ALA A 12 3.80 -9.84 25.93
N SER A 13 3.60 -8.69 25.28
CA SER A 13 4.30 -8.38 24.03
C SER A 13 4.36 -6.85 23.87
N ALA A 14 5.16 -6.23 24.74
CA ALA A 14 5.36 -4.79 24.81
C ALA A 14 6.72 -4.37 24.21
N MET A 15 7.18 -5.05 23.14
CA MET A 15 8.52 -4.81 22.57
C MET A 15 8.53 -4.45 21.07
N ALA A 16 7.36 -4.37 20.42
CA ALA A 16 7.18 -3.64 19.13
C ALA A 16 6.40 -2.32 19.30
N ALA A 17 6.14 -1.91 20.55
CA ALA A 17 5.30 -0.77 20.94
C ALA A 17 6.05 0.58 20.96
N GLY A 18 7.21 0.69 20.32
CA GLY A 18 8.02 1.92 20.29
C GLY A 18 7.56 2.95 19.25
N ALA A 19 6.90 2.50 18.18
CA ALA A 19 6.45 3.37 17.07
C ALA A 19 4.93 3.34 16.85
N LEU A 20 4.23 2.28 17.29
CA LEU A 20 2.78 2.13 17.15
C LEU A 20 2.06 2.34 18.50
N HIS A 21 1.99 3.58 18.98
CA HIS A 21 0.96 4.13 19.91
C HIS A 21 1.46 5.42 20.61
N ALA A 22 2.09 6.34 19.87
CA ALA A 22 1.96 7.72 20.28
C ALA A 22 0.50 8.10 20.02
N LEU A 23 -0.33 8.13 21.07
CA LEU A 23 -1.64 8.77 20.99
C LEU A 23 -1.45 10.13 20.31
N PRO A 24 -2.20 10.43 19.24
CA PRO A 24 -1.96 11.64 18.47
C PRO A 24 -1.98 12.87 19.40
N ARG A 25 -0.89 13.65 19.36
CA ARG A 25 -0.78 14.91 20.08
C ARG A 25 -1.94 15.81 19.66
N LYS A 26 -2.48 16.60 20.58
CA LYS A 26 -3.52 17.61 20.27
C LYS A 26 -3.10 18.39 19.01
N PRO A 27 -3.97 18.50 17.98
CA PRO A 27 -3.60 19.12 16.72
C PRO A 27 -3.14 20.57 16.93
N ALA A 28 -2.05 20.95 16.28
CA ALA A 28 -1.45 22.28 16.39
C ALA A 28 -2.09 23.28 15.41
N SER A 29 -2.81 22.79 14.40
CA SER A 29 -3.49 23.57 13.37
C SER A 29 -4.83 22.95 12.95
N ASP A 30 -5.61 23.71 12.18
CA ASP A 30 -6.85 23.21 11.55
C ASP A 30 -6.55 22.06 10.58
N ARG A 31 -5.42 22.12 9.87
CA ARG A 31 -5.01 21.04 8.96
C ARG A 31 -4.67 19.76 9.72
N ASP A 32 -3.97 19.88 10.84
CA ASP A 32 -3.68 18.72 11.71
C ASP A 32 -4.98 18.10 12.26
N SER A 33 -5.99 18.93 12.54
CA SER A 33 -7.30 18.46 13.00
C SER A 33 -8.02 17.64 11.92
N ILE A 34 -7.88 18.02 10.65
CA ILE A 34 -8.43 17.29 9.50
C ILE A 34 -7.73 15.94 9.33
N LEU A 35 -6.38 15.92 9.35
CA LEU A 35 -5.61 14.68 9.24
C LEU A 35 -5.90 13.74 10.42
N PHE A 36 -5.95 14.26 11.63
CA PHE A 36 -6.37 13.50 12.81
C PHE A 36 -7.75 12.85 12.63
N ARG A 37 -8.72 13.59 12.09
CA ARG A 37 -10.06 13.06 11.82
C ARG A 37 -10.01 11.95 10.77
N ALA A 38 -9.25 12.14 9.71
CA ALA A 38 -9.06 11.14 8.66
C ALA A 38 -8.45 9.85 9.20
N GLU A 39 -7.36 9.95 9.97
CA GLU A 39 -6.72 8.81 10.64
C GLU A 39 -7.69 8.04 11.53
N ARG A 40 -8.49 8.77 12.32
CA ARG A 40 -9.49 8.15 13.20
C ARG A 40 -10.51 7.32 12.42
N ILE A 41 -11.00 7.84 11.29
CA ILE A 41 -11.93 7.10 10.42
C ILE A 41 -11.26 5.83 9.89
N LEU A 42 -10.00 5.90 9.44
CA LEU A 42 -9.26 4.73 8.94
C LEU A 42 -9.02 3.68 10.03
N VAL A 43 -8.70 4.10 11.25
CA VAL A 43 -8.61 3.18 12.41
C VAL A 43 -9.97 2.53 12.69
N GLU A 44 -11.06 3.29 12.69
CA GLU A 44 -12.42 2.75 12.86
C GLU A 44 -12.81 1.78 11.73
N ILE A 45 -12.31 1.99 10.51
CA ILE A 45 -12.49 1.04 9.40
C ILE A 45 -11.71 -0.25 9.67
N ARG A 46 -10.41 -0.14 9.96
CA ARG A 46 -9.52 -1.26 10.24
C ARG A 46 -10.04 -2.12 11.40
N GLU A 47 -10.41 -1.51 12.53
CA GLU A 47 -10.93 -2.24 13.69
C GLU A 47 -12.23 -3.01 13.38
N SER A 48 -13.06 -2.51 12.46
CA SER A 48 -14.24 -3.26 12.00
C SER A 48 -13.86 -4.51 11.20
N TYR A 49 -12.82 -4.43 10.36
CA TYR A 49 -12.31 -5.59 9.63
C TYR A 49 -11.56 -6.55 10.52
N HIS A 50 -10.74 -6.06 11.44
CA HIS A 50 -9.98 -6.92 12.35
C HIS A 50 -10.93 -7.75 13.25
N ARG A 51 -11.98 -7.12 13.81
CA ARG A 51 -13.04 -7.85 14.54
C ARG A 51 -13.76 -8.88 13.69
N PHE A 52 -13.97 -8.62 12.41
CA PHE A 52 -14.58 -9.57 11.49
C PHE A 52 -13.63 -10.74 11.15
N SER A 53 -12.33 -10.47 10.94
CA SER A 53 -11.31 -11.46 10.64
C SER A 53 -11.04 -12.43 11.80
N LEU A 54 -11.03 -11.94 13.04
CA LEU A 54 -10.89 -12.76 14.26
C LEU A 54 -12.08 -13.74 14.43
N GLY A 55 -13.19 -13.47 13.76
CA GLY A 55 -14.34 -14.36 13.63
C GLY A 55 -14.17 -15.46 12.58
N ARG A 56 -13.08 -16.24 12.65
CA ARG A 56 -12.84 -17.50 11.91
C ARG A 56 -13.16 -17.49 10.40
N ASN A 57 -12.12 -17.44 9.55
CA ASN A 57 -12.19 -18.03 8.21
C ASN A 57 -11.08 -19.06 7.99
N ALA A 58 -11.40 -20.21 7.40
CA ALA A 58 -10.40 -21.22 7.00
C ALA A 58 -9.32 -20.66 6.04
N ARG A 59 -9.63 -19.54 5.38
CA ARG A 59 -8.68 -18.73 4.58
C ARG A 59 -7.48 -18.27 5.40
N ASP A 60 -7.65 -18.11 6.71
CA ASP A 60 -6.61 -17.62 7.61
C ASP A 60 -5.48 -18.63 7.85
N ILE A 61 -5.70 -19.88 7.50
CA ILE A 61 -4.68 -20.94 7.63
C ILE A 61 -3.90 -21.11 6.31
N ILE A 62 -4.48 -20.68 5.19
CA ILE A 62 -4.01 -21.05 3.85
C ILE A 62 -3.30 -19.88 3.15
N LEU A 63 -3.70 -18.64 3.43
CA LEU A 63 -3.09 -17.47 2.79
C LEU A 63 -1.81 -17.04 3.50
N PRO A 64 -0.72 -16.80 2.74
CA PRO A 64 0.43 -16.06 3.23
C PRO A 64 0.02 -14.73 3.85
N ASP A 65 0.70 -14.39 4.93
CA ASP A 65 0.53 -13.18 5.73
C ASP A 65 0.43 -11.89 4.91
N PHE A 66 1.36 -11.65 3.97
CA PHE A 66 1.32 -10.45 3.12
C PHE A 66 0.08 -10.37 2.21
N LEU A 67 -0.48 -11.52 1.79
CA LEU A 67 -1.70 -11.53 0.99
C LEU A 67 -2.92 -11.19 1.83
N ARG A 68 -2.98 -11.71 3.06
CA ARG A 68 -4.06 -11.36 4.00
C ARG A 68 -4.10 -9.86 4.26
N ASP A 69 -2.96 -9.26 4.57
CA ASP A 69 -2.85 -7.83 4.83
C ASP A 69 -3.22 -7.00 3.61
N ALA A 70 -2.78 -7.41 2.42
CA ALA A 70 -3.17 -6.76 1.17
C ALA A 70 -4.69 -6.79 1.00
N LEU A 71 -5.35 -7.93 1.25
CA LEU A 71 -6.82 -8.03 1.17
C LEU A 71 -7.51 -7.17 2.24
N GLU A 72 -6.95 -7.08 3.44
CA GLU A 72 -7.46 -6.21 4.50
C GLU A 72 -7.38 -4.74 4.07
N LEU A 73 -6.21 -4.29 3.60
CA LEU A 73 -6.02 -2.92 3.12
C LEU A 73 -6.91 -2.59 1.92
N GLN A 74 -7.06 -3.53 0.97
CA GLN A 74 -8.00 -3.40 -0.15
C GLN A 74 -9.43 -3.24 0.35
N ALA A 75 -9.86 -4.04 1.34
CA ALA A 75 -11.19 -3.92 1.93
C ALA A 75 -11.39 -2.59 2.65
N MET A 76 -10.37 -2.06 3.32
CA MET A 76 -10.41 -0.73 3.92
C MET A 76 -10.63 0.38 2.87
N ILE A 77 -9.92 0.33 1.74
CA ILE A 77 -10.10 1.31 0.64
C ILE A 77 -11.51 1.20 0.04
N ARG A 78 -12.10 -0.01 0.01
CA ARG A 78 -13.49 -0.26 -0.43
C ARG A 78 -14.57 0.10 0.60
N ASP A 79 -14.22 0.48 1.81
CA ASP A 79 -15.23 0.91 2.79
C ASP A 79 -15.83 2.28 2.39
N ASP A 80 -17.14 2.46 2.48
CA ASP A 80 -17.79 3.73 2.10
C ASP A 80 -17.32 4.91 2.96
N ARG A 81 -16.89 4.65 4.20
CA ARG A 81 -16.30 5.68 5.06
C ARG A 81 -14.97 6.19 4.52
N PHE A 82 -14.27 5.42 3.67
CA PHE A 82 -13.06 5.85 3.00
C PHE A 82 -13.31 7.09 2.11
N GLU A 83 -14.47 7.20 1.48
CA GLU A 83 -14.83 8.42 0.71
C GLU A 83 -14.89 9.67 1.58
N THR A 84 -15.27 9.53 2.86
CA THR A 84 -15.25 10.66 3.79
C THR A 84 -13.83 11.15 4.02
N VAL A 85 -12.86 10.24 4.05
CA VAL A 85 -11.43 10.57 4.15
C VAL A 85 -10.99 11.28 2.87
N ARG A 86 -11.26 10.69 1.70
CA ARG A 86 -10.91 11.29 0.40
C ARG A 86 -11.46 12.70 0.22
N ALA A 87 -12.65 12.98 0.72
CA ALA A 87 -13.29 14.29 0.59
C ALA A 87 -12.61 15.40 1.39
N ILE A 88 -11.74 15.08 2.37
CA ILE A 88 -11.15 16.06 3.30
C ILE A 88 -9.62 16.15 3.22
N VAL A 89 -8.95 15.26 2.50
CA VAL A 89 -7.48 15.26 2.33
C VAL A 89 -7.08 15.43 0.87
N THR A 90 -5.84 15.80 0.60
CA THR A 90 -5.29 15.76 -0.77
C THR A 90 -4.94 14.34 -1.17
N ASP A 91 -4.77 14.08 -2.47
CA ASP A 91 -4.35 12.75 -2.95
C ASP A 91 -2.97 12.34 -2.39
N GLU A 92 -2.04 13.28 -2.26
CA GLU A 92 -0.71 13.04 -1.65
C GLU A 92 -0.82 12.62 -0.17
N GLU A 93 -1.63 13.34 0.62
CA GLU A 93 -1.89 12.98 2.02
C GLU A 93 -2.65 11.65 2.13
N LEU A 94 -3.53 11.37 1.18
CA LEU A 94 -4.24 10.09 1.12
C LEU A 94 -3.26 8.94 0.88
N VAL A 95 -2.23 9.11 0.05
CA VAL A 95 -1.18 8.11 -0.13
C VAL A 95 -0.46 7.85 1.20
N ASP A 96 -0.08 8.90 1.94
CA ASP A 96 0.54 8.74 3.27
C ASP A 96 -0.36 7.97 4.22
N LEU A 97 -1.65 8.32 4.26
CA LEU A 97 -2.63 7.66 5.11
C LEU A 97 -2.78 6.17 4.78
N ILE A 98 -2.88 5.82 3.49
CA ILE A 98 -2.95 4.41 3.05
C ILE A 98 -1.64 3.69 3.42
N TYR A 99 -0.48 4.32 3.20
CA TYR A 99 0.83 3.78 3.59
C TYR A 99 0.90 3.47 5.09
N TRP A 100 0.43 4.38 5.94
CA TRP A 100 0.39 4.13 7.39
C TRP A 100 -0.54 2.98 7.76
N GLN A 101 -1.65 2.79 7.04
CA GLN A 101 -2.50 1.62 7.24
C GLN A 101 -1.77 0.34 6.81
N ALA A 102 -1.02 0.35 5.71
CA ALA A 102 -0.19 -0.79 5.30
C ALA A 102 0.87 -1.15 6.34
N MET A 103 1.55 -0.14 6.91
CA MET A 103 2.49 -0.35 8.01
C MET A 103 1.78 -0.96 9.23
N ALA A 104 0.58 -0.47 9.56
CA ALA A 104 -0.17 -0.96 10.69
C ALA A 104 -0.62 -2.42 10.54
N VAL A 105 -1.11 -2.83 9.36
CA VAL A 105 -1.50 -4.24 9.12
C VAL A 105 -0.29 -5.16 8.98
N SER A 106 0.88 -4.61 8.64
CA SER A 106 2.15 -5.36 8.51
C SER A 106 2.99 -5.36 9.79
N ASP A 107 2.41 -4.99 10.94
CA ASP A 107 3.10 -4.89 12.24
C ASP A 107 4.38 -4.02 12.22
N GLY A 108 4.41 -3.00 11.35
CA GLY A 108 5.56 -2.12 11.15
C GLY A 108 6.73 -2.75 10.36
N ASP A 109 6.57 -3.98 9.83
CA ASP A 109 7.54 -4.55 8.88
C ASP A 109 7.48 -3.75 7.58
N VAL A 110 8.50 -2.91 7.37
CA VAL A 110 8.60 -2.00 6.23
C VAL A 110 8.53 -2.75 4.91
N ARG A 111 9.25 -3.86 4.79
CA ARG A 111 9.33 -4.63 3.54
C ARG A 111 7.99 -5.23 3.19
N ARG A 112 7.36 -5.93 4.15
CA ARG A 112 6.02 -6.49 4.00
C ARG A 112 5.01 -5.40 3.72
N GLY A 113 5.09 -4.27 4.41
CA GLY A 113 4.19 -3.14 4.21
C GLY A 113 4.31 -2.48 2.84
N LEU A 114 5.51 -2.37 2.27
CA LEU A 114 5.70 -1.92 0.89
C LEU A 114 5.13 -2.92 -0.13
N LEU A 115 5.26 -4.23 0.12
CA LEU A 115 4.62 -5.26 -0.71
C LEU A 115 3.09 -5.20 -0.62
N VAL A 116 2.55 -5.06 0.59
CA VAL A 116 1.12 -4.88 0.87
C VAL A 116 0.59 -3.64 0.15
N MET A 117 1.32 -2.51 0.21
CA MET A 117 0.99 -1.31 -0.54
C MET A 117 0.93 -1.58 -2.04
N THR A 118 1.97 -2.20 -2.60
CA THR A 118 2.06 -2.52 -4.03
C THR A 118 0.83 -3.29 -4.49
N LEU A 119 0.43 -4.32 -3.75
CA LEU A 119 -0.73 -5.16 -4.07
C LEU A 119 -2.08 -4.44 -3.85
N ALA A 120 -2.19 -3.61 -2.82
CA ALA A 120 -3.43 -2.92 -2.48
C ALA A 120 -3.77 -1.78 -3.45
N VAL A 121 -2.76 -1.16 -4.06
CA VAL A 121 -2.92 -0.06 -5.02
C VAL A 121 -2.89 -0.50 -6.48
N MET A 122 -2.78 -1.80 -6.77
CA MET A 122 -2.85 -2.30 -8.15
C MET A 122 -4.15 -1.88 -8.82
N ASP A 123 -4.05 -1.29 -9.99
CA ASP A 123 -5.19 -0.76 -10.76
C ASP A 123 -5.48 -1.58 -12.02
N HIS A 124 -4.92 -2.79 -12.10
CA HIS A 124 -5.20 -3.78 -13.12
C HIS A 124 -5.86 -5.02 -12.51
N TRP A 125 -7.05 -5.39 -13.00
CA TRP A 125 -7.77 -6.56 -12.48
C TRP A 125 -7.21 -7.87 -13.03
N LYS A 126 -6.72 -7.86 -14.27
CA LYS A 126 -6.23 -9.05 -14.99
C LYS A 126 -4.86 -8.80 -15.58
N LEU A 127 -3.99 -9.80 -15.46
CA LEU A 127 -2.72 -9.90 -16.15
C LEU A 127 -2.89 -10.68 -17.45
N GLY A 128 -2.43 -10.13 -18.57
CA GLY A 128 -2.48 -10.80 -19.87
C GLY A 128 -1.15 -11.44 -20.26
N LEU A 129 -0.91 -12.67 -19.81
CA LEU A 129 0.30 -13.46 -20.12
C LEU A 129 0.31 -13.95 -21.56
N ARG A 130 1.31 -13.55 -22.36
CA ARG A 130 1.47 -14.08 -23.72
C ARG A 130 2.25 -15.39 -23.70
N LEU A 131 1.53 -16.50 -23.78
CA LEU A 131 2.10 -17.83 -23.95
C LEU A 131 2.25 -18.11 -25.45
N ARG A 132 3.47 -18.10 -25.98
CA ARG A 132 3.71 -18.58 -27.35
C ARG A 132 3.77 -20.11 -27.36
N PRO A 133 3.10 -20.82 -28.30
CA PRO A 133 2.20 -20.36 -29.36
C PRO A 133 0.70 -20.23 -28.95
N PHE A 134 0.35 -20.47 -27.68
CA PHE A 134 -1.03 -20.64 -27.19
C PHE A 134 -1.89 -19.37 -27.03
N GLY A 135 -1.35 -18.18 -27.30
CA GLY A 135 -2.09 -16.91 -27.26
C GLY A 135 -1.91 -16.14 -25.93
N ILE A 136 -2.92 -15.36 -25.53
CA ILE A 136 -2.88 -14.55 -24.29
C ILE A 136 -3.78 -15.21 -23.24
N LEU A 137 -3.15 -15.69 -22.16
CA LEU A 137 -3.84 -16.17 -20.96
C LEU A 137 -4.11 -14.98 -20.03
N ARG A 138 -5.38 -14.72 -19.71
CA ARG A 138 -5.75 -13.67 -18.76
C ARG A 138 -5.93 -14.25 -17.36
N LEU A 139 -5.05 -13.92 -16.43
CA LEU A 139 -5.10 -14.36 -15.04
C LEU A 139 -5.57 -13.21 -14.15
N PRO A 140 -6.46 -13.45 -13.16
CA PRO A 140 -6.80 -12.41 -12.18
C PRO A 140 -5.57 -12.07 -11.34
N LEU A 141 -5.30 -10.78 -11.15
CA LEU A 141 -4.20 -10.27 -10.30
C LEU A 141 -4.61 -10.11 -8.83
N THR A 142 -5.92 -10.16 -8.57
CA THR A 142 -6.51 -9.96 -7.26
C THR A 142 -7.54 -11.04 -6.99
N LEU A 143 -7.81 -11.30 -5.71
CA LEU A 143 -8.89 -12.19 -5.29
C LEU A 143 -10.25 -11.47 -5.21
N GLU A 144 -10.28 -10.18 -5.55
CA GLU A 144 -11.48 -9.37 -5.66
C GLU A 144 -12.37 -9.79 -6.83
N SER A 145 -13.68 -9.74 -6.61
CA SER A 145 -14.62 -9.64 -7.72
C SER A 145 -14.36 -8.37 -8.55
N GLU A 146 -14.82 -8.36 -9.80
CA GLU A 146 -14.67 -7.18 -10.68
C GLU A 146 -15.33 -5.93 -10.08
N ASP A 147 -16.47 -6.08 -9.39
CA ASP A 147 -17.16 -4.99 -8.71
C ASP A 147 -16.36 -4.42 -7.55
N GLU A 148 -15.85 -5.29 -6.67
CA GLU A 148 -14.99 -4.89 -5.56
C GLU A 148 -13.74 -4.17 -6.04
N PHE A 149 -13.08 -4.74 -7.06
CA PHE A 149 -11.92 -4.16 -7.70
C PHE A 149 -12.22 -2.75 -8.25
N ARG A 150 -13.33 -2.57 -8.97
CA ARG A 150 -13.71 -1.26 -9.54
C ARG A 150 -13.96 -0.21 -8.46
N VAL A 151 -14.64 -0.59 -7.38
CA VAL A 151 -14.87 0.30 -6.24
C VAL A 151 -13.53 0.73 -5.64
N ARG A 152 -12.64 -0.22 -5.37
CA ARG A 152 -11.30 0.07 -4.83
C ARG A 152 -10.50 0.99 -5.75
N ALA A 153 -10.36 0.61 -7.01
CA ALA A 153 -9.58 1.35 -8.00
C ALA A 153 -10.10 2.79 -8.16
N SER A 154 -11.41 2.99 -8.18
CA SER A 154 -12.01 4.33 -8.29
C SER A 154 -11.66 5.25 -7.11
N ARG A 155 -11.37 4.66 -5.95
CA ARG A 155 -11.04 5.32 -4.68
C ARG A 155 -9.56 5.60 -4.47
N LEU A 156 -8.69 5.05 -5.32
CA LEU A 156 -7.27 5.35 -5.24
C LEU A 156 -6.98 6.84 -5.53
N PRO A 157 -5.96 7.41 -4.89
CA PRO A 157 -5.37 8.71 -5.26
C PRO A 157 -5.07 8.76 -6.76
N ARG A 158 -5.36 9.88 -7.43
CA ARG A 158 -5.16 10.01 -8.88
C ARG A 158 -4.38 11.24 -9.32
N ASN A 159 -4.20 12.24 -8.46
CA ASN A 159 -3.44 13.45 -8.73
C ASN A 159 -2.15 13.41 -7.94
N LEU A 160 -1.12 12.77 -8.48
CA LEU A 160 0.11 12.47 -7.77
C LEU A 160 1.28 13.34 -8.23
N PHE A 161 1.26 13.75 -9.50
CA PHE A 161 2.35 14.50 -10.10
C PHE A 161 1.88 15.82 -10.72
N GLY A 162 2.79 16.77 -10.87
CA GLY A 162 2.47 18.07 -11.49
C GLY A 162 1.98 17.96 -12.94
N ASP A 163 2.28 16.85 -13.60
CA ASP A 163 1.85 16.52 -14.96
C ASP A 163 0.69 15.51 -15.01
N THR A 164 -0.04 15.32 -13.90
CA THR A 164 -1.21 14.41 -13.84
C THR A 164 -2.18 14.71 -15.00
N PRO A 165 -2.58 13.70 -15.80
CA PRO A 165 -3.62 13.84 -16.81
C PRO A 165 -4.94 14.29 -16.20
N SER A 166 -5.64 15.20 -16.87
CA SER A 166 -6.93 15.72 -16.40
C SER A 166 -8.10 14.74 -16.56
N ASP A 167 -7.84 13.53 -17.05
CA ASP A 167 -8.88 12.54 -17.28
C ASP A 167 -9.37 11.89 -15.98
N ALA A 168 -10.37 11.02 -16.09
CA ALA A 168 -10.93 10.36 -14.92
C ALA A 168 -9.93 9.44 -14.22
N TYR A 169 -8.92 8.93 -14.94
CA TYR A 169 -7.95 7.91 -14.54
C TYR A 169 -6.78 8.51 -13.75
N GLY A 170 -6.20 9.61 -14.23
CA GLY A 170 -5.05 10.28 -13.62
C GLY A 170 -3.84 9.34 -13.47
N ASP A 171 -3.24 9.32 -12.28
CA ASP A 171 -1.97 8.65 -11.97
C ASP A 171 -2.14 7.38 -11.11
N ARG A 172 -3.31 6.75 -11.13
CA ARG A 172 -3.58 5.58 -10.27
C ARG A 172 -2.60 4.42 -10.50
N ASP A 173 -2.24 4.16 -11.75
CA ASP A 173 -1.26 3.13 -12.14
C ASP A 173 0.13 3.44 -11.62
N LYS A 174 0.45 4.72 -11.43
CA LYS A 174 1.77 5.11 -10.95
C LYS A 174 2.01 4.71 -9.49
N LEU A 175 0.95 4.47 -8.71
CA LEU A 175 1.08 3.97 -7.33
C LEU A 175 1.75 2.58 -7.28
N GLN A 176 1.34 1.65 -8.14
CA GLN A 176 1.95 0.30 -8.16
C GLN A 176 3.42 0.36 -8.62
N HIS A 177 3.76 1.28 -9.53
CA HIS A 177 5.14 1.54 -9.94
C HIS A 177 5.99 2.10 -8.80
N PHE A 178 5.46 3.12 -8.10
CA PHE A 178 6.12 3.75 -6.96
C PHE A 178 6.38 2.75 -5.83
N PHE A 179 5.34 2.08 -5.31
CA PHE A 179 5.49 1.17 -4.18
C PHE A 179 6.19 -0.14 -4.55
N GLY A 180 5.96 -0.65 -5.76
CA GLY A 180 6.67 -1.83 -6.26
C GLY A 180 8.17 -1.57 -6.35
N SER A 181 8.58 -0.43 -6.92
CA SER A 181 9.99 -0.04 -6.97
C SER A 181 10.59 0.21 -5.58
N ALA A 182 9.80 0.78 -4.64
CA ALA A 182 10.22 0.95 -3.26
C ALA A 182 10.47 -0.39 -2.57
N TYR A 183 9.53 -1.35 -2.68
CA TYR A 183 9.66 -2.70 -2.14
C TYR A 183 10.90 -3.42 -2.67
N LEU A 184 11.13 -3.36 -3.99
CA LEU A 184 12.29 -3.99 -4.62
C LEU A 184 13.61 -3.35 -4.15
N THR A 185 13.61 -2.04 -3.89
CA THR A 185 14.80 -1.30 -3.41
C THR A 185 15.15 -1.61 -1.96
N GLU A 186 14.16 -1.85 -1.10
CA GLU A 186 14.36 -2.13 0.32
C GLU A 186 15.03 -3.51 0.56
N GLY A 187 14.89 -4.45 -0.39
CA GLY A 187 15.39 -5.81 -0.25
C GLY A 187 16.92 -5.96 -0.09
N PRO A 188 17.39 -7.12 0.42
CA PRO A 188 18.81 -7.38 0.64
C PRO A 188 19.56 -7.38 -0.70
N GLY A 189 20.28 -6.29 -0.96
CA GLY A 189 21.02 -6.08 -2.21
C GLY A 189 20.82 -4.73 -2.88
N GLY A 190 20.29 -3.69 -2.19
CA GLY A 190 19.97 -2.34 -2.70
C GLY A 190 21.04 -1.54 -3.48
N LYS A 191 22.18 -2.14 -3.87
CA LYS A 191 23.16 -1.63 -4.85
C LYS A 191 23.43 -2.57 -6.04
N THR A 192 23.04 -3.84 -6.00
CA THR A 192 23.28 -4.87 -7.04
C THR A 192 21.99 -5.28 -7.74
N PHE A 193 21.01 -4.36 -7.83
CA PHE A 193 19.67 -4.67 -8.32
C PHE A 193 19.52 -4.56 -9.85
N ALA A 194 20.59 -4.32 -10.61
CA ALA A 194 20.54 -4.36 -12.08
C ALA A 194 19.99 -5.71 -12.59
N ASP A 195 20.30 -6.80 -11.88
CA ASP A 195 19.88 -8.16 -12.24
C ASP A 195 18.44 -8.48 -11.80
N ALA A 196 17.99 -7.96 -10.65
CA ALA A 196 16.65 -8.21 -10.13
C ALA A 196 15.58 -7.24 -10.68
N THR A 197 15.96 -6.03 -11.12
CA THR A 197 15.13 -5.27 -12.06
C THR A 197 15.03 -5.98 -13.39
N GLY A 198 16.11 -6.63 -13.85
CA GLY A 198 16.08 -7.50 -15.01
C GLY A 198 14.98 -8.56 -14.88
N GLU A 199 14.95 -9.32 -13.78
CA GLU A 199 13.97 -10.40 -13.61
C GLU A 199 12.54 -9.94 -13.27
N PHE A 200 12.32 -8.87 -12.48
CA PHE A 200 10.96 -8.37 -12.19
C PHE A 200 10.38 -7.53 -13.33
N VAL A 201 11.22 -6.77 -14.03
CA VAL A 201 10.83 -6.05 -15.26
C VAL A 201 10.73 -7.02 -16.43
N GLU A 202 11.58 -8.04 -16.58
CA GLU A 202 11.36 -9.12 -17.57
C GLU A 202 10.15 -9.96 -17.22
N TRP A 203 9.92 -10.31 -15.94
CA TRP A 203 8.71 -11.00 -15.53
C TRP A 203 7.48 -10.13 -15.79
N GLY A 204 7.53 -8.82 -15.51
CA GLY A 204 6.49 -7.85 -15.81
C GLY A 204 6.26 -7.64 -17.33
N GLU A 205 7.28 -7.32 -18.10
CA GLU A 205 7.22 -7.00 -19.53
C GLU A 205 6.97 -8.23 -20.43
N SER A 206 7.48 -9.42 -20.06
CA SER A 206 7.14 -10.67 -20.78
C SER A 206 5.73 -11.18 -20.45
N ALA A 207 5.22 -10.85 -19.25
CA ALA A 207 3.88 -11.16 -18.79
C ALA A 207 2.81 -10.14 -19.20
N PHE A 208 3.16 -8.86 -19.39
CA PHE A 208 2.23 -7.78 -19.72
C PHE A 208 2.31 -7.41 -21.20
N VAL A 209 1.35 -7.88 -22.00
CA VAL A 209 1.18 -7.39 -23.39
C VAL A 209 0.29 -6.14 -23.47
N VAL A 210 -0.43 -5.78 -22.40
CA VAL A 210 -1.56 -4.82 -22.49
C VAL A 210 -1.19 -3.37 -22.07
N GLY A 211 0.05 -3.10 -21.67
CA GLY A 211 0.50 -1.75 -21.31
C GLY A 211 1.93 -1.39 -21.76
N GLY A 212 2.58 -2.22 -22.59
CA GLY A 212 4.01 -2.16 -22.92
C GLY A 212 4.45 -1.01 -23.84
N VAL A 213 4.02 0.22 -23.56
CA VAL A 213 4.71 1.41 -24.03
C VAL A 213 5.64 1.83 -22.90
N ASN A 214 6.91 2.08 -23.21
CA ASN A 214 7.85 2.68 -22.27
C ASN A 214 7.36 4.09 -21.90
N ASP A 215 6.48 4.16 -20.90
CA ASP A 215 5.90 5.40 -20.41
C ASP A 215 6.92 6.07 -19.48
N VAL A 216 7.37 7.26 -19.89
CA VAL A 216 8.31 8.08 -19.12
C VAL A 216 7.79 8.35 -17.70
N ARG A 217 6.47 8.38 -17.51
CA ARG A 217 5.83 8.61 -16.22
C ARG A 217 5.93 7.39 -15.30
N ASP A 218 5.90 6.17 -15.84
CA ASP A 218 6.18 4.94 -15.07
C ASP A 218 7.63 4.92 -14.60
N VAL A 219 8.56 5.29 -15.48
CA VAL A 219 9.99 5.40 -15.13
C VAL A 219 10.19 6.44 -14.03
N ALA A 220 9.49 7.58 -14.09
CA ALA A 220 9.56 8.61 -13.06
C ALA A 220 8.99 8.11 -11.72
N ALA A 221 7.83 7.44 -11.73
CA ALA A 221 7.22 6.84 -10.54
C ALA A 221 8.13 5.79 -9.90
N ASN A 222 8.74 4.93 -10.71
CA ASN A 222 9.71 3.93 -10.26
C ASN A 222 10.89 4.61 -9.53
N ARG A 223 11.53 5.61 -10.15
CA ARG A 223 12.68 6.33 -9.55
C ARG A 223 12.32 7.01 -8.24
N ARG A 224 11.13 7.61 -8.15
CA ARG A 224 10.62 8.24 -6.91
C ARG A 224 10.39 7.20 -5.82
N GLY A 225 9.84 6.04 -6.16
CA GLY A 225 9.70 4.91 -5.23
C GLY A 225 11.04 4.40 -4.69
N GLN A 226 12.05 4.29 -5.55
CA GLN A 226 13.40 3.93 -5.11
C GLN A 226 14.01 5.00 -4.19
N ALA A 227 13.79 6.29 -4.49
CA ALA A 227 14.25 7.39 -3.65
C ALA A 227 13.57 7.36 -2.27
N PHE A 228 12.26 7.11 -2.24
CA PHE A 228 11.49 6.93 -1.02
C PHE A 228 12.05 5.78 -0.17
N ALA A 229 12.27 4.60 -0.73
CA ALA A 229 12.82 3.46 0.02
C ALA A 229 14.22 3.74 0.61
N ARG A 230 15.08 4.43 -0.15
CA ARG A 230 16.40 4.86 0.36
C ARG A 230 16.27 5.86 1.51
N ALA A 231 15.35 6.81 1.40
CA ALA A 231 15.08 7.76 2.47
C ALA A 231 14.50 7.08 3.70
N LEU A 232 13.61 6.10 3.52
CA LEU A 232 13.00 5.33 4.60
C LEU A 232 14.04 4.53 5.40
N THR A 233 15.08 4.01 4.72
CA THR A 233 16.23 3.36 5.37
C THR A 233 16.99 4.32 6.29
N ALA A 234 17.11 5.60 5.90
CA ALA A 234 17.80 6.62 6.67
C ALA A 234 16.91 7.27 7.74
N ASN A 235 15.61 7.35 7.48
CA ASN A 235 14.60 8.00 8.30
C ASN A 235 13.27 7.21 8.23
N PRO A 236 12.92 6.43 9.28
CA PRO A 236 11.66 5.69 9.33
C PRO A 236 10.38 6.57 9.23
N ASP A 237 10.51 7.87 9.50
CA ASP A 237 9.39 8.83 9.42
C ASP A 237 9.22 9.43 8.01
N ALA A 238 10.03 9.03 7.02
CA ALA A 238 9.89 9.48 5.64
C ALA A 238 8.49 9.15 5.10
N ARG A 239 7.87 10.10 4.41
CA ARG A 239 6.52 9.94 3.88
C ARG A 239 6.55 9.71 2.38
N PRO A 240 5.67 8.86 1.81
CA PRO A 240 5.53 8.75 0.37
C PRO A 240 5.32 10.11 -0.31
N SER A 241 4.48 10.98 0.26
CA SER A 241 4.15 12.30 -0.29
C SER A 241 5.37 13.21 -0.48
N ASP A 242 6.43 13.05 0.32
CA ASP A 242 7.69 13.81 0.16
C ASP A 242 8.38 13.53 -1.19
N PHE A 243 8.04 12.42 -1.85
CA PHE A 243 8.57 11.97 -3.13
C PHE A 243 7.54 12.08 -4.27
N LEU A 244 6.31 12.45 -3.94
CA LEU A 244 5.24 12.78 -4.87
C LEU A 244 5.23 14.30 -5.13
N GLY A 245 4.41 14.77 -6.08
CA GLY A 245 4.32 16.19 -6.44
C GLY A 245 5.28 16.67 -7.55
N GLY A 246 5.24 17.98 -7.83
CA GLY A 246 6.00 18.66 -8.91
C GLY A 246 7.53 18.63 -8.73
N ASP A 247 8.25 18.73 -9.85
CA ASP A 247 9.72 18.55 -10.05
C ASP A 247 10.49 18.13 -8.80
N LEU A 248 10.96 16.87 -8.78
CA LEU A 248 11.91 16.35 -7.80
C LEU A 248 12.88 17.47 -7.43
N LYS A 249 12.76 18.02 -6.21
CA LYS A 249 13.82 18.84 -5.65
C LYS A 249 15.01 17.92 -5.62
N GLN A 250 15.91 18.08 -6.60
CA GLN A 250 17.17 17.39 -6.64
C GLN A 250 17.82 17.71 -5.29
N SER A 251 17.79 16.75 -4.37
CA SER A 251 18.62 16.85 -3.19
C SER A 251 20.06 16.79 -3.70
N PRO A 252 20.92 17.71 -3.23
CA PRO A 252 22.28 17.86 -3.74
C PRO A 252 23.11 16.58 -3.64
#